data_AF-A0A7X9XGQ5-F1
#
_entry.id   AF-A0A7X9XGQ5-F1
#
_cell.length_a   1.000
_cell.length_b   1.000
_cell.length_c   1.000
_cell.angle_alpha   90.00
_cell.angle_beta   90.00
_cell.angle_gamma   90.00
#
_symmetry.space_group_name_H-M   'P 1'
#
loop_
_entity.id
_entity.type
_entity.pdbx_description
1 polymer ?
#
loop_
_entity_poly.entity_id
_entity_poly.type
_entity_poly.pdbx_seq_one_letter_code
_entity_poly.pdbx_strand_id
1 'polypeptide(L)'
;MKRYNKQQVMKDAHRLYGSEFHRKGRSWSECLRAAWGWEHDVVRAREAKAAKLDAMIAASWIAHKEGVNQSRDERAWERGLTSDEISKAMGYGTGRYCGD
;
A
#
# COMPACT_ATOMS: atom_id res chain seq x y z
N MET A 1 -9.87 9.78 16.44
CA MET A 1 -10.51 8.51 16.90
C MET A 1 -9.90 8.09 18.23
N LYS A 2 -10.69 7.53 19.17
CA LYS A 2 -10.10 6.92 20.38
C LYS A 2 -9.28 5.71 19.93
N ARG A 3 -8.00 5.64 20.33
CA ARG A 3 -7.07 4.56 19.94
C ARG A 3 -7.55 3.18 20.39
N TYR A 4 -8.22 3.13 21.54
CA TYR A 4 -8.75 1.90 22.14
C TYR A 4 -10.25 2.05 22.44
N ASN A 5 -11.02 1.00 22.19
CA ASN A 5 -12.44 0.92 22.48
C ASN A 5 -12.69 0.38 23.91
N LYS A 6 -12.71 1.30 24.88
CA LYS A 6 -12.96 0.97 26.30
C LYS A 6 -14.31 0.29 26.55
N GLN A 7 -15.34 0.60 25.76
CA GLN A 7 -16.65 -0.05 25.92
C GLN A 7 -16.58 -1.52 25.52
N GLN A 8 -15.82 -1.84 24.47
CA GLN A 8 -15.61 -3.21 24.03
C GLN A 8 -14.85 -4.02 25.07
N VAL A 9 -13.78 -3.44 25.65
CA VAL A 9 -13.04 -4.06 26.76
C VAL A 9 -13.98 -4.43 27.92
N MET A 10 -14.88 -3.52 28.31
CA MET A 10 -15.81 -3.79 29.42
C MET A 10 -16.81 -4.90 29.08
N LYS A 11 -17.31 -4.94 27.83
CA LYS A 11 -18.19 -6.02 27.35
C LYS A 11 -17.45 -7.37 27.34
N ASP A 12 -16.22 -7.39 26.87
CA ASP A 12 -15.40 -8.60 26.81
C ASP A 12 -15.02 -9.10 28.20
N ALA A 13 -14.68 -8.19 29.13
CA ALA A 13 -14.44 -8.53 30.52
C ALA A 13 -15.69 -9.13 31.19
N HIS A 14 -16.87 -8.53 31.00
CA HIS A 14 -18.14 -9.10 31.48
C HIS A 14 -18.44 -10.46 30.85
N ARG A 15 -18.18 -10.63 29.56
CA ARG A 15 -18.35 -11.92 28.88
C ARG A 15 -17.44 -13.00 29.45
N LEU A 16 -16.17 -12.66 29.70
CA LEU A 16 -15.20 -13.56 30.32
C LEU A 16 -15.65 -13.92 31.73
N TYR A 17 -16.05 -12.93 32.53
CA TYR A 17 -16.55 -13.12 33.88
C TYR A 17 -17.81 -14.00 33.89
N GLY A 18 -18.82 -13.76 33.04
CA GLY A 18 -20.05 -14.56 33.02
C GLY A 18 -19.91 -15.99 32.45
N SER A 19 -18.76 -16.34 31.87
CA SER A 19 -18.52 -17.67 31.29
C SER A 19 -17.94 -18.66 32.33
N GLU A 20 -17.72 -19.91 31.92
CA GLU A 20 -17.06 -20.94 32.77
C GLU A 20 -15.69 -20.49 33.34
N PHE A 21 -15.10 -19.42 32.81
CA PHE A 21 -13.90 -18.80 33.38
C PHE A 21 -14.05 -18.40 34.86
N HIS A 22 -15.27 -18.09 35.32
CA HIS A 22 -15.52 -17.83 36.73
C HIS A 22 -15.44 -19.09 37.60
N ARG A 23 -15.78 -20.27 37.06
CA ARG A 23 -15.68 -21.57 37.76
C ARG A 23 -14.23 -21.97 38.01
N LYS A 24 -13.28 -21.39 37.27
CA LYS A 24 -11.83 -21.62 37.46
C LYS A 24 -11.18 -20.71 38.51
N GLY A 25 -11.97 -19.95 39.28
CA GLY A 25 -11.45 -19.13 40.39
C GLY A 25 -10.69 -17.87 39.98
N ARG A 26 -10.82 -17.43 38.73
CA ARG A 26 -10.20 -16.17 38.28
C ARG A 26 -11.00 -14.96 38.75
N SER A 27 -10.26 -13.93 39.15
CA SER A 27 -10.82 -12.67 39.64
C SER A 27 -11.27 -11.76 38.48
N TRP A 28 -12.15 -10.80 38.80
CA TRP A 28 -12.60 -9.77 37.85
C TRP A 28 -11.42 -9.01 37.21
N SER A 29 -10.37 -8.73 37.97
CA SER A 29 -9.18 -8.02 37.49
C SER A 29 -8.40 -8.81 36.43
N GLU A 30 -8.34 -10.13 36.54
CA GLU A 30 -7.74 -11.01 35.52
C GLU A 30 -8.56 -11.03 34.23
N CYS A 31 -9.89 -11.05 34.35
CA CYS A 31 -10.80 -10.96 33.20
C CYS A 31 -10.61 -9.62 32.46
N LEU A 32 -10.49 -8.52 33.22
CA LEU A 32 -10.24 -7.19 32.66
C LEU A 32 -8.88 -7.09 31.99
N ARG A 33 -7.83 -7.69 32.59
CA ARG A 33 -6.48 -7.72 31.99
C ARG A 33 -6.45 -8.53 30.69
N ALA A 34 -7.16 -9.65 30.63
CA ALA A 34 -7.29 -10.44 29.42
C ALA A 34 -8.03 -9.68 28.30
N ALA A 35 -9.19 -9.08 28.63
CA ALA A 35 -9.94 -8.25 27.68
C ALA A 35 -9.13 -7.05 27.17
N TRP A 36 -8.32 -6.43 28.03
CA TRP A 36 -7.42 -5.35 27.63
C TRP A 36 -6.33 -5.81 26.64
N GLY A 37 -5.76 -6.99 26.84
CA GLY A 37 -4.81 -7.58 25.91
C GLY A 37 -5.41 -7.78 24.52
N TRP A 38 -6.65 -8.28 24.45
CA TRP A 38 -7.36 -8.48 23.18
C TRP A 38 -7.61 -7.17 22.43
N GLU A 39 -8.01 -6.10 23.12
CA GLU A 39 -8.19 -4.80 22.46
C GLU A 39 -6.87 -4.28 21.90
N HIS A 40 -5.75 -4.51 22.59
CA HIS A 40 -4.44 -4.13 22.08
C HIS A 40 -4.07 -4.90 20.79
N ASP A 41 -4.36 -6.20 20.74
CA ASP A 41 -4.15 -7.01 19.53
C ASP A 41 -5.07 -6.60 18.38
N VAL A 42 -6.33 -6.27 18.68
CA VAL A 42 -7.28 -5.73 17.69
C VAL A 42 -6.78 -4.41 17.12
N VAL A 43 -6.24 -3.52 17.95
CA VAL A 43 -5.66 -2.24 17.50
C VAL A 43 -4.45 -2.50 16.61
N ARG A 44 -3.53 -3.40 17.01
CA ARG A 44 -2.38 -3.76 16.17
C ARG A 44 -2.80 -4.37 14.83
N ALA A 45 -3.84 -5.20 14.82
CA ALA A 45 -4.38 -5.75 13.58
C ALA A 45 -4.99 -4.67 12.67
N ARG A 46 -5.66 -3.66 13.24
CA ARG A 46 -6.18 -2.50 12.47
C ARG A 46 -5.05 -1.65 11.90
N GLU A 47 -4.05 -1.33 12.70
CA GLU A 47 -2.86 -0.59 12.27
C GLU A 47 -2.13 -1.35 11.14
N ALA A 48 -1.94 -2.66 11.27
CA ALA A 48 -1.33 -3.50 10.23
C ALA A 48 -2.15 -3.54 8.93
N LYS A 49 -3.48 -3.62 9.03
CA LYS A 49 -4.37 -3.57 7.85
C LYS A 49 -4.31 -2.21 7.15
N ALA A 50 -4.29 -1.11 7.92
CA ALA A 50 -4.15 0.23 7.36
C ALA A 50 -2.80 0.38 6.64
N ALA A 51 -1.70 -0.05 7.26
CA ALA A 51 -0.37 -0.01 6.64
C ALA A 51 -0.30 -0.85 5.35
N LYS A 52 -0.95 -2.02 5.32
CA LYS A 52 -1.04 -2.85 4.10
C LYS A 52 -1.83 -2.14 2.99
N LEU A 53 -2.92 -1.46 3.35
CA LEU A 53 -3.74 -0.72 2.39
C LEU A 53 -2.95 0.47 1.81
N ASP A 54 -2.27 1.23 2.66
CA ASP A 54 -1.39 2.33 2.25
C ASP A 54 -0.25 1.83 1.36
N ALA A 55 0.35 0.69 1.68
CA ALA A 55 1.37 0.07 0.84
C ALA A 55 0.83 -0.34 -0.54
N MET A 56 -0.39 -0.90 -0.60
CA MET A 56 -1.04 -1.21 -1.88
C MET A 56 -1.34 0.05 -2.70
N ILE A 57 -1.79 1.12 -2.06
CA ILE A 57 -2.03 2.41 -2.72
C ILE A 57 -0.71 3.00 -3.23
N ALA A 58 0.35 2.99 -2.43
CA ALA A 58 1.66 3.47 -2.86
C ALA A 58 2.20 2.65 -4.05
N ALA A 59 2.07 1.32 -3.99
CA ALA A 59 2.47 0.44 -5.08
C ALA A 59 1.66 0.69 -6.36
N SER A 60 0.35 0.91 -6.26
CA SER A 60 -0.49 1.21 -7.43
C SER A 60 -0.12 2.55 -8.07
N TRP A 61 0.23 3.56 -7.27
CA TRP A 61 0.75 4.84 -7.78
C TRP A 61 2.07 4.69 -8.52
N ILE A 62 2.99 3.87 -8.02
CA ILE A 62 4.27 3.60 -8.69
C ILE A 62 4.02 2.88 -10.02
N ALA A 63 3.23 1.81 -10.01
CA ALA A 63 2.90 1.05 -11.23
C ALA A 63 2.20 1.93 -12.28
N HIS A 64 1.28 2.81 -11.85
CA HIS A 64 0.63 3.76 -12.74
C HIS A 64 1.64 4.75 -13.35
N LYS A 65 2.59 5.26 -12.56
CA LYS A 65 3.63 6.17 -13.06
C LYS A 65 4.55 5.49 -14.06
N GLU A 66 4.91 4.23 -13.84
CA GLU A 66 5.72 3.43 -14.77
C GLU A 66 4.96 3.16 -16.07
N GLY A 67 3.68 2.81 -16.02
CA GLY A 67 2.85 2.66 -17.22
C GLY A 67 2.66 3.97 -18.00
N VAL A 68 2.54 5.11 -17.32
CA VAL A 68 2.51 6.42 -17.98
C VAL A 68 3.85 6.73 -18.65
N ASN A 69 4.98 6.39 -18.04
CA ASN A 69 6.29 6.57 -18.66
C ASN A 69 6.46 5.66 -19.89
N GLN A 70 6.08 4.39 -19.79
CA GLN A 70 6.11 3.45 -20.92
C GLN A 70 5.22 3.92 -22.08
N SER A 71 3.99 4.36 -21.80
CA SER A 71 3.11 4.90 -22.86
C SER A 71 3.63 6.21 -23.47
N ARG A 72 4.44 6.97 -22.75
CA ARG A 72 5.13 8.16 -23.26
C ARG A 72 6.32 7.80 -24.15
N ASP A 73 7.02 6.72 -23.84
CA ASP A 73 8.07 6.14 -24.71
C ASP A 73 7.44 5.48 -25.95
N GLU A 74 6.29 4.81 -25.83
CA GLU A 74 5.51 4.29 -26.97
C GLU A 74 4.88 5.39 -27.83
N ARG A 75 4.67 6.59 -27.29
CA ARG A 75 4.33 7.78 -28.09
C ARG A 75 5.54 8.57 -28.57
N ALA A 76 6.77 8.10 -28.34
CA ALA A 76 7.96 8.73 -28.94
C ALA A 76 7.89 8.72 -30.48
N TRP A 77 7.24 7.71 -31.07
CA TRP A 77 6.96 7.60 -32.50
C TRP A 77 6.01 8.72 -33.01
N GLU A 78 5.18 9.32 -32.15
CA GLU A 78 4.34 10.48 -32.49
C GLU A 78 5.11 11.81 -32.42
N ARG A 79 6.28 11.83 -31.76
CA ARG A 79 7.08 13.06 -31.58
C ARG A 79 7.67 13.59 -32.91
N GLY A 80 7.50 12.82 -33.99
CA GLY A 80 8.08 13.10 -35.29
C GLY A 80 9.59 12.93 -35.26
N LEU A 81 10.17 12.39 -36.34
CA LEU A 81 11.62 12.37 -36.47
C LEU A 81 12.11 13.81 -36.66
N THR A 82 13.16 14.19 -35.94
CA THR A 82 13.80 15.49 -36.16
C THR A 82 14.45 15.53 -37.55
N SER A 83 14.59 16.73 -38.14
CA SER A 83 15.21 16.91 -39.46
C SER A 83 16.57 16.20 -39.58
N ASP A 84 17.34 16.19 -38.48
CA ASP A 84 18.66 15.56 -38.41
C ASP A 84 18.58 14.04 -38.37
N GLU A 85 17.60 13.47 -37.66
CA GLU A 85 17.34 12.02 -37.62
C GLU A 85 16.86 11.50 -38.97
N ILE A 86 15.97 12.24 -39.64
CA ILE A 86 15.51 11.94 -41.00
C ILE A 86 16.68 12.01 -41.98
N SER A 87 17.48 13.08 -41.91
CA SER A 87 18.65 13.27 -42.76
C SER A 87 19.64 12.11 -42.61
N LYS A 88 19.95 11.73 -41.38
CA LYS A 88 20.88 10.63 -41.08
C LYS A 88 20.35 9.26 -41.52
N ALA A 89 19.05 8.99 -41.33
CA ALA A 89 18.41 7.75 -41.80
C ALA A 89 18.38 7.65 -43.33
N MET A 90 18.20 8.77 -44.03
CA MET A 90 18.30 8.86 -45.49
C MET A 90 19.75 8.92 -46.00
N GLY A 91 20.75 8.87 -45.12
CA GLY A 91 22.17 8.85 -45.47
C GLY A 91 22.81 10.23 -45.66
N TYR A 92 22.04 11.31 -45.56
CA TYR A 92 22.57 12.69 -45.59
C TYR A 92 23.38 12.98 -44.32
N GLY A 93 24.50 13.71 -44.47
CA GLY A 93 25.38 14.06 -43.34
C GLY A 93 26.39 12.99 -42.92
N THR A 94 26.42 11.82 -43.58
CA THR A 94 27.42 10.75 -43.30
C THR A 94 28.74 10.93 -44.05
N GLY A 95 28.96 12.07 -44.71
CA GLY A 95 30.19 12.38 -45.46
C GLY A 95 30.40 11.51 -46.71
N ARG A 96 29.40 10.72 -47.13
CA ARG A 96 29.47 9.84 -48.31
C ARG A 96 28.79 10.41 -49.56
N TYR A 97 28.58 11.73 -49.62
CA TYR A 97 28.05 12.37 -50.82
C TYR A 97 29.22 12.64 -51.78
N CYS A 98 29.48 11.69 -52.67
CA CYS A 98 30.34 11.87 -53.82
C CYS A 98 29.45 12.47 -54.92
N GLY A 99 29.38 13.80 -55.02
CA GLY A 99 28.71 14.45 -56.14
C GLY A 99 29.44 14.16 -57.45
N ASP A 100 28.67 13.90 -58.51
CA ASP A 100 29.13 13.90 -59.90
C ASP A 100 29.42 15.33 -60.38
#